data_AF-A0A926Z5L5-F1
#
_entry.id   AF-A0A926Z5L5-F1
#
_cell.length_a   1.000
_cell.length_b   1.000
_cell.length_c   1.000
_cell.angle_alpha   90.00
_cell.angle_beta   90.00
_cell.angle_gamma   90.00
#
_symmetry.space_group_name_H-M   'P 1'
#
loop_
_entity.id
_entity.type
_entity.pdbx_description
1 polymer ?
#
loop_
_entity_poly.entity_id
_entity_poly.type
_entity_poly.pdbx_seq_one_letter_code
_entity_poly.pdbx_strand_id
1 'polypeptide(L)'
;MNEDIRWKQRFSNYKKALLQLTKFINKGDLNELEKQGLIQAFEYTHELAWNLLKDYLQDQGIQNITGSKDSVRAAFKVGLIEDGESWMDMIKDRNQTVHTYNEATAEAIITNIETRFFALFVALGKKMQELSDDAN
;
A
#
# COMPACT_ATOMS: atom_id res chain seq x y z
N MET A 1 24.08 18.52 -1.78
CA MET A 1 24.09 17.42 -0.81
C MET A 1 22.66 17.20 -0.36
N ASN A 2 21.92 16.39 -1.10
CA ASN A 2 20.49 16.08 -0.97
C ASN A 2 20.28 15.09 -2.14
N GLU A 3 19.84 13.84 -2.07
CA GLU A 3 18.88 13.15 -1.21
C GLU A 3 19.02 11.62 -1.44
N ASP A 4 20.00 10.94 -0.85
CA ASP A 4 20.06 9.46 -0.92
C ASP A 4 19.27 8.82 0.22
N ILE A 5 18.14 9.44 0.59
CA ILE A 5 17.27 8.95 1.65
C ILE A 5 16.39 7.85 1.05
N ARG A 6 16.66 6.62 1.46
CA ARG A 6 16.05 5.40 0.92
C ARG A 6 14.52 5.45 0.90
N TRP A 7 13.88 6.01 1.93
CA TRP A 7 12.42 6.11 1.95
C TRP A 7 11.88 7.11 0.92
N LYS A 8 12.58 8.20 0.59
CA LYS A 8 12.18 9.12 -0.49
C LYS A 8 12.20 8.41 -1.86
N GLN A 9 13.19 7.53 -2.09
CA GLN A 9 13.24 6.68 -3.29
C GLN A 9 12.08 5.68 -3.33
N ARG A 10 11.80 5.00 -2.21
CA ARG A 10 10.62 4.12 -2.08
C ARG A 10 9.33 4.88 -2.35
N PHE A 11 9.22 6.11 -1.87
CA PHE A 11 8.03 6.92 -2.05
C PHE A 11 7.78 7.26 -3.52
N SER A 12 8.84 7.56 -4.29
CA SER A 12 8.73 7.76 -5.74
C SER A 12 8.16 6.52 -6.46
N ASN A 13 8.61 5.31 -6.09
CA ASN A 13 8.08 4.07 -6.66
C ASN A 13 6.65 3.80 -6.22
N TYR A 14 6.34 4.05 -4.94
CA TYR A 14 4.99 3.93 -4.40
C TYR A 14 4.00 4.85 -5.13
N LYS A 15 4.37 6.11 -5.42
CA LYS A 15 3.52 7.04 -6.18
C LYS A 15 3.15 6.50 -7.56
N LYS A 16 4.11 5.88 -8.27
CA LYS A 16 3.85 5.26 -9.58
C LYS A 16 2.88 4.09 -9.48
N ALA A 17 3.05 3.24 -8.47
CA ALA A 17 2.17 2.11 -8.22
C ALA A 17 0.74 2.56 -7.85
N LEU A 18 0.61 3.52 -6.94
CA LEU A 18 -0.67 4.09 -6.54
C LEU A 18 -1.39 4.75 -7.73
N LEU A 19 -0.65 5.46 -8.60
CA LEU A 19 -1.22 6.04 -9.82
C LEU A 19 -1.77 4.94 -10.74
N GLN A 20 -1.07 3.81 -10.88
CA GLN A 20 -1.56 2.71 -11.71
C GLN A 20 -2.79 2.04 -11.11
N LEU A 21 -2.82 1.81 -9.79
CA LEU A 21 -4.01 1.32 -9.08
C LEU A 21 -5.20 2.28 -9.27
N THR A 22 -4.96 3.59 -9.13
CA THR A 22 -5.98 4.64 -9.32
C THR A 22 -6.62 4.59 -10.70
N LYS A 23 -5.86 4.25 -11.77
CA LYS A 23 -6.43 4.12 -13.11
C LYS A 23 -7.47 3.00 -13.21
N PHE A 24 -7.25 1.88 -12.52
CA PHE A 24 -8.24 0.79 -12.48
C PHE A 24 -9.48 1.21 -11.68
N ILE A 25 -9.29 1.82 -10.50
CA ILE A 25 -10.41 2.32 -9.67
C ILE A 25 -11.25 3.33 -10.43
N ASN A 26 -10.63 4.29 -11.11
CA ASN A 26 -11.34 5.32 -11.88
C ASN A 26 -12.03 4.77 -13.12
N LYS A 27 -11.56 3.64 -13.66
CA LYS A 27 -12.22 2.99 -14.79
C LYS A 27 -13.55 2.37 -14.36
N GLY A 28 -13.62 1.79 -13.15
CA GLY A 28 -14.85 1.23 -12.58
C GLY A 28 -15.23 -0.10 -13.23
N ASP A 29 -15.98 -0.07 -14.34
CA ASP A 29 -16.46 -1.28 -15.00
C ASP A 29 -15.30 -2.01 -15.71
N LEU A 30 -14.73 -3.00 -15.02
CA LEU A 30 -13.57 -3.79 -15.45
C LEU A 30 -14.03 -5.12 -16.05
N ASN A 31 -13.49 -5.46 -17.21
CA ASN A 31 -13.62 -6.83 -17.72
C ASN A 31 -12.71 -7.80 -16.95
N GLU A 32 -12.86 -9.10 -17.18
CA GLU A 32 -12.11 -10.15 -16.48
C GLU A 32 -10.59 -10.00 -16.52
N LEU A 33 -10.01 -9.59 -17.66
CA LEU A 33 -8.56 -9.36 -17.75
C LEU A 33 -8.14 -8.11 -16.97
N GLU A 34 -8.99 -7.09 -16.94
CA GLU A 34 -8.74 -5.86 -16.22
C GLU A 34 -8.88 -6.05 -14.70
N LYS A 35 -9.79 -6.91 -14.25
CA LYS A 35 -9.88 -7.34 -12.84
C LYS A 35 -8.60 -8.04 -12.39
N GLN A 36 -8.03 -8.92 -13.21
CA GLN A 36 -6.71 -9.50 -12.92
C GLN A 36 -5.61 -8.42 -12.85
N GLY A 37 -5.67 -7.43 -13.75
CA GLY A 37 -4.79 -6.26 -13.72
C GLY A 37 -4.93 -5.43 -12.43
N LEU A 38 -6.16 -5.24 -11.94
CA LEU A 38 -6.45 -4.56 -10.67
C LEU A 38 -5.84 -5.32 -9.49
N ILE A 39 -6.01 -6.65 -9.42
CA ILE A 39 -5.44 -7.48 -8.37
C ILE A 39 -3.91 -7.41 -8.40
N GLN A 40 -3.30 -7.52 -9.58
CA GLN A 40 -1.85 -7.36 -9.72
C GLN A 40 -1.39 -5.98 -9.27
N ALA A 41 -2.17 -4.94 -9.59
CA ALA A 41 -1.90 -3.57 -9.16
C ALA A 41 -1.96 -3.39 -7.65
N PHE A 42 -2.95 -4.01 -7.03
CA PHE A 42 -3.05 -4.08 -5.59
C PHE A 42 -1.84 -4.77 -4.95
N GLU A 43 -1.40 -5.93 -5.45
CA GLU A 43 -0.30 -6.69 -4.88
C GLU A 43 1.01 -5.90 -4.81
N TYR A 44 1.44 -5.31 -5.94
CA TYR A 44 2.69 -4.54 -5.95
C TYR A 44 2.54 -3.20 -5.21
N THR A 45 1.34 -2.61 -5.16
CA THR A 45 1.09 -1.38 -4.40
C THR A 45 1.20 -1.66 -2.91
N HIS A 46 0.61 -2.75 -2.43
CA HIS A 46 0.79 -3.23 -1.06
C HIS A 46 2.26 -3.49 -0.74
N GLU A 47 2.98 -4.19 -1.63
CA GLU A 47 4.40 -4.49 -1.45
C GLU A 47 5.25 -3.21 -1.29
N LEU A 48 5.01 -2.22 -2.14
CA LEU A 48 5.71 -0.93 -2.07
C LEU A 48 5.30 -0.11 -0.84
N ALA A 49 4.03 -0.18 -0.43
CA ALA A 49 3.52 0.53 0.74
C ALA A 49 4.22 0.07 2.03
N TRP A 50 4.26 -1.23 2.28
CA TRP A 50 4.87 -1.71 3.53
C TRP A 50 6.39 -1.54 3.54
N ASN A 51 7.04 -1.62 2.38
CA ASN A 51 8.47 -1.29 2.25
C ASN A 51 8.75 0.20 2.49
N LEU A 52 7.85 1.09 2.04
CA LEU A 52 7.93 2.52 2.32
C LEU A 52 7.77 2.81 3.81
N LEU A 53 6.76 2.21 4.45
CA LEU A 53 6.57 2.30 5.91
C LEU A 53 7.83 1.85 6.66
N LYS A 54 8.36 0.67 6.30
CA LYS A 54 9.57 0.13 6.90
C LYS A 54 10.75 1.10 6.78
N ASP A 55 11.07 1.53 5.57
CA ASP A 55 12.26 2.33 5.32
C ASP A 55 12.11 3.73 5.99
N TYR A 56 10.91 4.30 6.05
CA TYR A 56 10.65 5.54 6.78
C TYR A 56 10.78 5.36 8.30
N LEU A 57 10.18 4.32 8.87
CA LEU A 57 10.27 4.04 10.31
C LEU A 57 11.72 3.78 10.74
N GLN A 58 12.51 3.10 9.90
CA GLN A 58 13.95 2.90 10.14
C GLN A 58 14.73 4.21 10.14
N ASP A 59 14.40 5.14 9.24
CA ASP A 59 14.96 6.49 9.20
C ASP A 59 14.61 7.30 10.46
N GLN A 60 13.42 7.06 11.04
CA GLN A 60 13.00 7.60 12.34
C GLN A 60 13.57 6.84 13.56
N GLY A 61 14.50 5.89 13.35
CA GLY A 61 15.19 5.15 14.41
C GLY A 61 14.47 3.89 14.91
N ILE A 62 13.35 3.49 14.30
CA ILE A 62 12.60 2.29 14.68
C ILE A 62 13.17 1.08 13.93
N GLN A 63 13.85 0.20 14.67
CA GLN A 63 14.54 -0.96 14.11
C GLN A 63 13.72 -2.25 14.23
N ASN A 64 14.28 -3.36 13.73
CA ASN A 64 13.71 -4.72 13.79
C ASN A 64 12.38 -4.92 13.06
N ILE A 65 12.13 -4.13 12.01
CA ILE A 65 10.96 -4.30 11.12
C ILE A 65 11.31 -5.35 10.04
N THR A 66 10.72 -6.55 10.15
CA THR A 66 11.08 -7.68 9.27
C THR A 66 10.10 -7.92 8.13
N GLY A 67 8.84 -7.50 8.27
CA GLY A 67 7.82 -7.69 7.23
C GLY A 67 6.63 -6.75 7.34
N SER A 68 5.62 -6.99 6.50
CA SER A 68 4.45 -6.11 6.38
C SER A 68 3.67 -5.95 7.69
N LYS A 69 3.46 -7.04 8.44
CA LYS A 69 2.77 -6.99 9.74
C LYS A 69 3.51 -6.13 10.76
N ASP A 70 4.83 -6.25 10.84
CA ASP A 70 5.64 -5.43 11.76
C ASP A 70 5.62 -3.96 11.34
N SER A 71 5.72 -3.71 10.03
CA SER A 71 5.69 -2.37 9.45
C SER A 71 4.38 -1.65 9.76
N VAL A 72 3.24 -2.32 9.54
CA VAL A 72 1.90 -1.79 9.84
C VAL A 72 1.73 -1.53 11.34
N ARG A 73 2.10 -2.48 12.20
CA ARG A 73 1.98 -2.30 13.66
C ARG A 73 2.82 -1.13 14.17
N ALA A 74 4.06 -1.02 13.71
CA ALA A 74 4.94 0.07 14.09
C ALA A 74 4.42 1.42 13.57
N ALA A 75 3.99 1.48 12.30
CA ALA A 75 3.41 2.69 11.70
C ALA A 75 2.16 3.16 12.45
N PHE A 76 1.25 2.24 12.78
CA PHE A 76 0.05 2.56 13.54
C PHE A 76 0.38 3.06 14.94
N LYS A 77 1.31 2.40 15.64
CA LYS A 77 1.75 2.79 16.99
C LYS A 77 2.28 4.23 17.06
N VAL A 78 2.96 4.70 16.01
CA VAL A 78 3.51 6.06 15.97
C VAL A 78 2.59 7.08 15.27
N GLY A 79 1.37 6.68 14.91
CA GLY A 79 0.41 7.57 14.24
C GLY A 79 0.77 7.93 12.79
N LEU A 80 1.63 7.14 12.13
CA LEU A 80 1.94 7.32 10.71
C LEU A 80 0.77 6.87 9.82
N ILE A 81 0.00 5.88 10.29
CA ILE A 81 -1.27 5.44 9.70
C ILE A 81 -2.32 5.38 10.80
N GLU A 82 -3.60 5.55 10.45
CA GLU A 82 -4.70 5.66 11.42
C GLU A 82 -5.49 4.35 11.59
N ASP A 83 -5.73 3.58 10.53
CA ASP A 83 -6.56 2.36 10.59
C ASP A 83 -5.70 1.08 10.52
N GLY A 84 -5.04 0.75 11.63
CA GLY A 84 -4.18 -0.44 11.71
C GLY A 84 -4.92 -1.75 11.42
N GLU A 85 -6.20 -1.86 11.75
CA GLU A 85 -7.00 -3.08 11.54
C GLU A 85 -7.28 -3.33 10.06
N SER A 86 -7.74 -2.32 9.31
CA SER A 86 -7.96 -2.48 7.88
C SER A 86 -6.66 -2.71 7.10
N TRP A 87 -5.52 -2.17 7.56
CA TRP A 87 -4.21 -2.53 7.01
C TRP A 87 -3.83 -3.99 7.30
N MET A 88 -4.18 -4.52 8.47
CA MET A 88 -3.95 -5.93 8.78
C MET A 88 -4.86 -6.86 7.98
N ASP A 89 -6.10 -6.46 7.69
CA ASP A 89 -7.00 -7.16 6.77
C ASP A 89 -6.46 -7.13 5.34
N MET A 90 -5.95 -5.99 4.88
CA MET A 90 -5.30 -5.86 3.58
C MET A 90 -4.14 -6.87 3.41
N ILE A 91 -3.35 -7.10 4.45
CA ILE A 91 -2.28 -8.12 4.44
C ILE A 91 -2.86 -9.52 4.28
N LYS A 92 -4.00 -9.83 4.92
CA LYS A 92 -4.66 -11.13 4.77
C LYS A 92 -5.13 -11.34 3.34
N ASP A 93 -5.82 -10.34 2.78
CA ASP A 93 -6.33 -10.39 1.40
C ASP A 93 -5.20 -10.49 0.38
N ARG A 94 -4.10 -9.74 0.57
CA ARG A 94 -2.90 -9.90 -0.26
C ARG A 94 -2.41 -11.34 -0.24
N ASN A 95 -2.36 -11.99 0.92
CA ASN A 95 -1.92 -13.38 0.97
C ASN A 95 -2.91 -14.37 0.32
N GLN A 96 -4.17 -13.97 0.09
CA GLN A 96 -5.17 -14.76 -0.61
C GLN A 96 -5.17 -14.53 -2.13
N THR A 97 -4.43 -13.55 -2.65
CA THR A 97 -4.41 -13.27 -4.10
C THR A 97 -3.89 -14.43 -4.93
N VAL A 98 -3.06 -15.31 -4.34
CA VAL A 98 -2.62 -16.57 -4.97
C VAL A 98 -3.77 -17.54 -5.28
N HIS A 99 -4.94 -17.35 -4.64
CA HIS A 99 -6.15 -18.14 -4.84
C HIS A 99 -7.18 -17.47 -5.76
N THR A 100 -6.80 -16.41 -6.49
CA THR A 100 -7.72 -15.64 -7.36
C THR A 100 -8.19 -16.36 -8.61
N TYR A 101 -7.71 -17.59 -8.86
CA TYR A 101 -8.38 -18.51 -9.79
C TYR A 101 -9.78 -18.94 -9.31
N ASN A 102 -10.08 -18.76 -8.01
CA ASN A 102 -11.44 -18.85 -7.48
C ASN A 102 -12.13 -17.49 -7.64
N GLU A 103 -13.18 -17.45 -8.45
CA GLU A 103 -13.95 -16.24 -8.77
C GLU A 103 -14.50 -15.55 -7.51
N ALA A 104 -15.05 -16.29 -6.56
CA ALA A 104 -15.58 -15.71 -5.32
C ALA A 104 -14.48 -15.04 -4.47
N THR A 105 -13.28 -15.62 -4.44
CA THR A 105 -12.12 -15.02 -3.77
C THR A 105 -11.68 -13.74 -4.50
N ALA A 106 -11.60 -13.76 -5.83
CA ALA A 106 -11.21 -12.60 -6.63
C ALA A 106 -12.19 -11.43 -6.44
N GLU A 107 -13.49 -11.69 -6.53
CA GLU A 107 -14.54 -10.67 -6.35
C GLU A 107 -14.54 -10.08 -4.94
N ALA A 108 -14.32 -10.90 -3.91
CA ALA A 108 -14.21 -10.41 -2.54
C ALA A 108 -13.01 -9.47 -2.35
N ILE A 109 -11.84 -9.84 -2.91
CA ILE A 109 -10.63 -9.01 -2.86
C ILE A 109 -10.84 -7.70 -3.64
N ILE A 110 -11.42 -7.76 -4.84
CA ILE A 110 -11.73 -6.57 -5.66
C ILE A 110 -12.65 -5.62 -4.90
N THR A 111 -13.72 -6.14 -4.31
CA THR A 111 -14.65 -5.36 -3.49
C THR A 111 -13.92 -4.66 -2.34
N ASN A 112 -13.03 -5.36 -1.63
CA ASN A 112 -12.26 -4.77 -0.55
C ASN A 112 -11.24 -3.73 -1.05
N ILE A 113 -10.63 -3.95 -2.22
CA ILE A 113 -9.73 -2.98 -2.85
C ILE A 113 -10.48 -1.67 -3.11
N GLU A 114 -11.65 -1.75 -3.75
CA GLU A 114 -12.45 -0.59 -4.17
C GLU A 114 -13.07 0.17 -2.99
N THR A 115 -13.58 -0.56 -2.00
CA THR A 115 -14.38 0.05 -0.92
C THR A 115 -13.57 0.42 0.32
N ARG A 116 -12.41 -0.22 0.55
CA ARG A 116 -11.64 -0.07 1.79
C ARG A 116 -10.17 0.25 1.55
N PHE A 117 -9.46 -0.59 0.80
CA PHE A 117 -7.99 -0.54 0.77
C PHE A 117 -7.45 0.61 -0.07
N PHE A 118 -8.13 0.99 -1.15
CA PHE A 118 -7.69 2.11 -1.98
C PHE A 118 -7.59 3.42 -1.19
N ALA A 119 -8.58 3.71 -0.34
CA ALA A 119 -8.57 4.90 0.52
C ALA A 119 -7.37 4.92 1.48
N LEU A 120 -6.96 3.76 2.01
CA LEU A 120 -5.79 3.65 2.88
C LEU A 120 -4.48 3.96 2.14
N PHE A 121 -4.34 3.49 0.90
CA PHE A 121 -3.18 3.83 0.08
C PHE A 121 -3.13 5.32 -0.25
N VAL A 122 -4.26 5.93 -0.59
CA VAL A 122 -4.34 7.38 -0.83
C VAL A 122 -3.96 8.16 0.42
N ALA A 123 -4.47 7.77 1.59
CA ALA A 123 -4.15 8.40 2.87
C ALA A 123 -2.65 8.31 3.19
N LEU A 124 -2.04 7.13 3.03
CA LEU A 124 -0.59 6.97 3.18
C LEU A 124 0.19 7.85 2.18
N GLY A 125 -0.24 7.90 0.92
CA GLY A 125 0.39 8.73 -0.11
C GLY A 125 0.38 10.21 0.25
N LYS A 126 -0.74 10.71 0.75
CA LYS A 126 -0.87 12.09 1.24
C LYS A 126 0.06 12.34 2.43
N LYS A 127 0.03 11.46 3.44
CA LYS A 127 0.85 11.60 4.64
C LYS A 127 2.35 11.61 4.33
N MET A 128 2.81 10.74 3.43
CA MET A 128 4.21 10.69 3.01
C MET A 128 4.61 11.88 2.14
N GLN A 129 3.68 12.49 1.40
CA GLN A 129 3.93 13.72 0.67
C GLN A 129 4.15 14.89 1.62
N GLU A 130 3.28 15.07 2.62
CA GLU A 130 3.45 16.09 3.68
C GLU A 130 4.81 15.98 4.37
N LEU A 131 5.19 14.76 4.79
CA LEU A 131 6.49 14.51 5.41
C LEU A 131 7.69 14.74 4.48
N SER A 132 7.52 14.53 3.18
CA SER A 132 8.56 14.80 2.18
C SER A 132 8.74 16.29 1.93
N ASP A 133 7.67 17.07 2.02
CA ASP A 133 7.69 18.51 1.80
C ASP A 133 8.24 19.26 3.02
N ASP A 134 7.92 18.80 4.25
CA ASP A 134 8.44 19.36 5.51
C ASP A 134 9.94 19.10 5.71
N ALA A 135 10.49 18.08 5.04
CA ALA A 135 11.90 17.69 5.13
C ALA A 135 12.84 18.41 4.15
N ASN A 136 12.32 19.40 3.39
CA ASN A 136 13.05 20.16 2.37
C ASN A 136 13.32 21.61 2.77
#